data_AF-A0A9P5E544-F1
#
_entry.id   AF-A0A9P5E544-F1
#
_cell.length_a   1.000
_cell.length_b   1.000
_cell.length_c   1.000
_cell.angle_alpha   90.00
_cell.angle_beta   90.00
_cell.angle_gamma   90.00
#
_symmetry.space_group_name_H-M   'P 1'
#
loop_
_entity.id
_entity.type
_entity.pdbx_description
1 polymer ?
#
loop_
_entity_poly.entity_id
_entity_poly.type
_entity_poly.pdbx_seq_one_letter_code
_entity_poly.pdbx_strand_id
1 'polypeptide(L)'
;MDEKEQQDEENEADDEQGYSNKNEDDYKKYAIKREPDIQFQYRKTLHPGVVAELSWAQNSKDFRRLAQDYILYSNADVKLFIGFNLGYDGGPSTVSTWRPEFIDGRDGEELLTTPGIQDMPFLSCDGQVQNPDEVLTIGLRDFATDEISNTWPADVEINIKFSRLATLFKNAQQWQLEKETAKSSEVIKSRRACKKRRLSSSSPQRLGSDDENQIQKQEQAADLRSHKADPGYVDDDAEDDDKRRVAKRRG
;
A
#
# COMPACT_ATOMS: atom_id res chain seq x y z
N MET A 1 42.11 -70.37 -9.07
CA MET A 1 42.18 -70.96 -10.41
C MET A 1 40.86 -70.71 -11.10
N ASP A 2 40.71 -69.91 -12.13
CA ASP A 2 41.45 -68.83 -12.80
C ASP A 2 40.35 -68.26 -13.72
N GLU A 3 40.04 -66.96 -13.68
CA GLU A 3 40.68 -65.96 -14.54
C GLU A 3 40.55 -66.28 -16.05
N LYS A 4 39.71 -65.52 -16.76
CA LYS A 4 40.07 -64.55 -17.82
C LYS A 4 38.87 -64.21 -18.73
N GLU A 5 38.43 -62.94 -18.76
CA GLU A 5 38.93 -61.81 -19.62
C GLU A 5 38.36 -61.91 -21.05
N GLN A 6 37.82 -60.88 -21.73
CA GLN A 6 38.19 -59.46 -21.88
C GLN A 6 37.01 -58.69 -22.56
N GLN A 7 36.69 -57.45 -22.12
CA GLN A 7 36.87 -56.12 -22.79
C GLN A 7 35.80 -55.81 -23.89
N ASP A 8 35.19 -54.62 -24.02
CA ASP A 8 35.66 -53.22 -23.96
C ASP A 8 34.67 -52.32 -23.16
N GLU A 9 35.03 -51.39 -22.25
CA GLU A 9 35.79 -50.12 -22.34
C GLU A 9 35.05 -48.91 -22.99
N GLU A 10 35.02 -47.81 -22.22
CA GLU A 10 34.86 -46.38 -22.59
C GLU A 10 33.46 -45.80 -22.92
N ASN A 11 32.88 -45.06 -21.97
CA ASN A 11 32.88 -43.59 -22.00
C ASN A 11 32.21 -43.00 -20.74
N GLU A 12 33.04 -42.54 -19.82
CA GLU A 12 32.72 -41.60 -18.75
C GLU A 12 33.25 -40.23 -19.23
N ALA A 13 32.37 -39.28 -19.54
CA ALA A 13 32.74 -37.88 -19.74
C ALA A 13 31.49 -36.99 -19.59
N ASP A 14 31.54 -36.15 -18.55
CA ASP A 14 31.07 -34.76 -18.52
C ASP A 14 29.68 -34.44 -19.07
N ASP A 15 28.72 -34.34 -18.16
CA ASP A 15 27.67 -33.31 -18.20
C ASP A 15 27.57 -32.58 -16.84
N GLU A 16 28.73 -32.29 -16.21
CA GLU A 16 28.88 -31.12 -15.36
C GLU A 16 29.09 -29.89 -16.26
N GLN A 17 28.02 -29.29 -16.78
CA GLN A 17 27.98 -27.87 -17.15
C GLN A 17 26.59 -27.42 -17.58
N GLY A 18 25.82 -26.88 -16.63
CA GLY A 18 24.54 -26.26 -16.95
C GLY A 18 23.85 -25.49 -15.82
N TYR A 19 24.53 -25.21 -14.71
CA TYR A 19 23.98 -24.38 -13.62
C TYR A 19 24.94 -23.25 -13.24
N SER A 20 25.14 -22.33 -14.18
CA SER A 20 25.71 -21.00 -13.95
C SER A 20 25.39 -20.19 -15.21
N ASN A 21 24.68 -19.07 -15.20
CA ASN A 21 24.67 -17.94 -14.28
C ASN A 21 23.28 -17.27 -14.42
N LYS A 22 22.41 -17.36 -13.41
CA LYS A 22 21.35 -16.35 -13.29
C LYS A 22 22.02 -15.15 -12.65
N ASN A 23 22.34 -14.14 -13.46
CA ASN A 23 22.94 -12.88 -13.03
C ASN A 23 22.21 -12.38 -11.78
N GLU A 24 22.95 -11.93 -10.76
CA GLU A 24 22.40 -11.32 -9.53
C GLU A 24 21.38 -10.19 -9.81
N ASP A 25 21.43 -9.62 -11.02
CA ASP A 25 20.52 -8.58 -11.50
C ASP A 25 19.10 -9.08 -11.79
N ASP A 26 18.90 -10.36 -12.12
CA ASP A 26 17.55 -10.93 -12.33
C ASP A 26 16.79 -11.09 -11.01
N TYR A 27 17.49 -11.34 -9.89
CA TYR A 27 16.87 -11.39 -8.56
C TYR A 27 16.37 -10.01 -8.09
N LYS A 28 17.02 -8.91 -8.53
CA LYS A 28 16.56 -7.55 -8.23
C LYS A 28 15.26 -7.18 -8.95
N LYS A 29 14.96 -7.81 -10.09
CA LYS A 29 13.75 -7.52 -10.89
C LYS A 29 12.46 -7.93 -10.19
N TYR A 30 12.53 -8.86 -9.22
CA TYR A 30 11.39 -9.37 -8.46
C TYR A 30 11.47 -9.08 -6.96
N ALA A 31 12.44 -8.27 -6.52
CA ALA A 31 12.51 -7.82 -5.15
C ALA A 31 11.26 -6.98 -4.84
N ILE A 32 10.39 -7.51 -3.97
CA ILE A 32 9.18 -6.82 -3.54
C ILE A 32 9.61 -5.61 -2.71
N LYS A 33 9.66 -4.43 -3.34
CA LYS A 33 9.92 -3.18 -2.63
C LYS A 33 8.63 -2.72 -1.93
N ARG A 34 8.72 -2.53 -0.62
CA ARG A 34 7.64 -1.96 0.20
C ARG A 34 8.10 -0.67 0.86
N GLU A 35 7.14 0.23 1.09
CA GLU A 35 7.35 1.50 1.79
C GLU A 35 6.28 1.56 2.91
N PRO A 36 6.49 0.85 4.03
CA PRO A 36 5.52 0.81 5.12
C PRO A 36 5.31 2.20 5.72
N ASP A 37 4.11 2.45 6.24
CA ASP A 37 3.78 3.71 6.93
C ASP A 37 4.66 3.91 8.18
N ILE A 38 4.96 2.83 8.90
CA ILE A 38 5.85 2.82 10.07
C ILE A 38 6.72 1.55 10.04
N GLN A 39 8.01 1.69 10.35
CA GLN A 39 8.93 0.56 10.53
C GLN A 39 9.92 0.81 11.67
N PHE A 40 10.26 -0.25 12.38
CA PHE A 40 11.34 -0.27 13.37
C PHE A 40 12.38 -1.30 12.96
N GLN A 41 13.56 -0.81 12.59
CA GLN A 41 14.66 -1.63 12.13
C GLN A 41 15.81 -1.60 13.13
N TYR A 42 16.26 -2.79 13.53
CA TYR A 42 17.46 -2.91 14.32
C TYR A 42 18.70 -2.64 13.47
N ARG A 43 19.75 -2.09 14.09
CA ARG A 43 20.96 -1.69 13.35
C ARG A 43 21.62 -2.92 12.72
N LYS A 44 21.99 -2.81 11.44
CA LYS A 44 22.66 -3.85 10.64
C LYS A 44 21.81 -5.08 10.28
N THR A 45 20.48 -5.04 10.42
CA THR A 45 19.59 -6.05 9.84
C THR A 45 19.18 -5.66 8.43
N LEU A 46 18.83 -6.63 7.58
CA LEU A 46 18.35 -6.36 6.22
C LEU A 46 16.91 -5.84 6.23
N HIS A 47 16.05 -6.47 7.03
CA HIS A 47 14.64 -6.14 7.16
C HIS A 47 14.34 -5.53 8.54
N PRO A 48 13.25 -4.73 8.67
CA PRO A 48 12.76 -4.28 9.97
C PRO A 48 12.17 -5.43 10.79
N GLY A 49 12.25 -5.34 12.12
CA GLY A 49 11.61 -6.33 13.01
C GLY A 49 10.11 -6.08 13.17
N VAL A 50 9.71 -4.81 13.28
CA VAL A 50 8.30 -4.41 13.40
C VAL A 50 7.90 -3.53 12.23
N VAL A 51 6.78 -3.85 11.61
CA VAL A 51 6.15 -3.07 10.54
C VAL A 51 4.72 -2.73 10.95
N ALA A 52 4.30 -1.49 10.71
CA ALA A 52 2.89 -1.12 10.82
C ALA A 52 2.38 -0.40 9.58
N GLU A 53 1.16 -0.75 9.18
CA GLU A 53 0.45 -0.19 8.05
C GLU A 53 -0.86 0.42 8.51
N LEU A 54 -1.19 1.59 7.98
CA LEU A 54 -2.46 2.28 8.20
C LEU A 54 -3.32 2.11 6.95
N SER A 55 -4.56 1.67 7.11
CA SER A 55 -5.58 1.82 6.06
C SER A 55 -6.56 2.89 6.47
N TRP A 56 -6.76 3.85 5.58
CA TRP A 56 -7.89 4.78 5.66
C TRP A 56 -9.05 4.13 4.94
N ALA A 57 -10.24 4.06 5.55
CA ALA A 57 -11.34 3.21 5.06
C ALA A 57 -11.75 3.41 3.58
N GLN A 58 -11.40 4.53 2.94
CA GLN A 58 -11.56 4.71 1.48
C GLN A 58 -10.77 3.69 0.63
N ASN A 59 -9.70 3.10 1.18
CA ASN A 59 -8.87 2.09 0.53
C ASN A 59 -8.49 1.03 1.58
N SER A 60 -9.39 0.08 1.83
CA SER A 60 -9.15 -1.03 2.74
C SER A 60 -7.96 -1.86 2.24
N LYS A 61 -6.87 -1.87 3.01
CA LYS A 61 -5.72 -2.73 2.75
C LYS A 61 -6.07 -4.15 3.21
N ASP A 62 -5.72 -5.16 2.40
CA ASP A 62 -5.74 -6.55 2.85
C ASP A 62 -4.53 -6.80 3.77
N PHE A 63 -4.72 -6.56 5.07
CA PHE A 63 -3.66 -6.71 6.06
C PHE A 63 -3.18 -8.16 6.20
N ARG A 64 -4.03 -9.16 5.94
CA ARG A 64 -3.60 -10.56 5.99
C ARG A 64 -2.59 -10.83 4.89
N ARG A 65 -2.90 -10.41 3.66
CA ARG A 65 -1.99 -10.54 2.53
C ARG A 65 -0.72 -9.72 2.73
N LEU A 66 -0.83 -8.49 3.23
CA LEU A 66 0.36 -7.67 3.54
C LEU A 66 1.23 -8.30 4.63
N ALA A 67 0.64 -8.82 5.69
CA ALA A 67 1.38 -9.51 6.75
C ALA A 67 2.13 -10.73 6.21
N GLN A 68 1.46 -11.55 5.39
CA GLN A 68 2.09 -12.66 4.67
C GLN A 68 3.25 -12.16 3.81
N ASP A 69 3.03 -11.10 3.03
CA ASP A 69 4.07 -10.55 2.16
C ASP A 69 5.29 -10.08 2.98
N TYR A 70 5.09 -9.33 4.07
CA TYR A 70 6.20 -8.85 4.89
C TYR A 70 6.92 -9.99 5.62
N ILE A 71 6.20 -10.93 6.21
CA ILE A 71 6.78 -11.97 7.06
C ILE A 71 7.43 -13.07 6.22
N LEU A 72 6.77 -13.56 5.17
CA LEU A 72 7.28 -14.66 4.36
C LEU A 72 8.44 -14.22 3.46
N TYR A 73 8.33 -13.10 2.75
CA TYR A 73 9.40 -12.64 1.85
C TYR A 73 10.61 -12.04 2.58
N SER A 74 10.51 -11.84 3.90
CA SER A 74 11.66 -11.50 4.75
C SER A 74 12.24 -12.72 5.50
N ASN A 75 11.76 -13.94 5.22
CA ASN A 75 12.13 -15.16 5.94
C ASN A 75 12.00 -15.01 7.47
N ALA A 76 10.88 -14.42 7.93
CA ALA A 76 10.59 -14.15 9.33
C ALA A 76 11.51 -13.13 10.03
N ASP A 77 12.28 -12.32 9.29
CA ASP A 77 13.00 -11.18 9.90
C ASP A 77 12.02 -10.10 10.40
N VAL A 78 10.88 -9.93 9.72
CA VAL A 78 9.74 -9.18 10.27
C VAL A 78 9.06 -10.08 11.31
N LYS A 79 9.24 -9.77 12.59
CA LYS A 79 8.68 -10.53 13.72
C LYS A 79 7.27 -10.09 14.09
N LEU A 80 6.89 -8.85 13.78
CA LEU A 80 5.54 -8.34 14.04
C LEU A 80 5.05 -7.41 12.94
N PHE A 81 3.89 -7.74 12.38
CA PHE A 81 3.11 -6.85 11.53
C PHE A 81 1.89 -6.32 12.29
N ILE A 82 1.63 -5.02 12.22
CA ILE A 82 0.48 -4.36 12.85
C ILE A 82 -0.32 -3.61 11.77
N GLY A 83 -1.56 -4.01 11.52
CA GLY A 83 -2.50 -3.29 10.66
C GLY A 83 -3.46 -2.46 11.48
N PHE A 84 -3.55 -1.15 11.22
CA PHE A 84 -4.60 -0.30 11.76
C PHE A 84 -5.59 0.07 10.66
N ASN A 85 -6.83 -0.38 10.80
CA ASN A 85 -7.92 0.10 9.96
C ASN A 85 -8.58 1.30 10.62
N LEU A 86 -8.53 2.45 9.98
CA LEU A 86 -9.09 3.70 10.49
C LEU A 86 -10.39 3.98 9.73
N GLY A 87 -11.51 3.77 10.42
CA GLY A 87 -12.86 3.95 9.88
C GLY A 87 -13.10 5.39 9.46
N TYR A 88 -13.37 5.65 8.17
CA TYR A 88 -13.58 6.99 7.61
C TYR A 88 -14.99 7.24 7.04
N ASP A 89 -15.88 6.25 7.04
CA ASP A 89 -17.19 6.35 6.36
C ASP A 89 -18.30 5.60 7.11
N GLY A 90 -18.19 5.52 8.44
CA GLY A 90 -19.18 4.84 9.28
C GLY A 90 -18.81 3.40 9.63
N GLY A 91 -17.58 2.95 9.30
CA GLY A 91 -16.99 1.73 9.86
C GLY A 91 -16.28 1.96 11.21
N PRO A 92 -16.11 0.92 12.04
CA PRO A 92 -15.27 0.99 13.23
C PRO A 92 -13.78 1.12 12.86
N SER A 93 -12.97 1.62 13.79
CA SER A 93 -11.51 1.53 13.69
C SER A 93 -11.01 0.29 14.42
N THR A 94 -10.21 -0.52 13.73
CA THR A 94 -9.75 -1.83 14.19
C THR A 94 -8.22 -1.94 14.16
N VAL A 95 -7.69 -2.86 14.94
CA VAL A 95 -6.28 -3.26 14.91
C VAL A 95 -6.17 -4.77 14.70
N SER A 96 -5.17 -5.17 13.93
CA SER A 96 -4.86 -6.56 13.64
C SER A 96 -3.35 -6.78 13.71
N THR A 97 -2.91 -7.94 14.19
CA THR A 97 -1.49 -8.28 14.33
C THR A 97 -1.18 -9.66 13.80
N TRP A 98 0.02 -9.86 13.27
CA TRP A 98 0.51 -11.15 12.79
C TRP A 98 1.97 -11.34 13.19
N ARG A 99 2.34 -12.59 13.51
CA ARG A 99 3.70 -13.02 13.83
C ARG A 99 4.10 -14.23 12.98
N PRO A 100 5.39 -14.47 12.73
CA PRO A 100 5.86 -15.71 12.13
C PRO A 100 5.60 -16.89 13.07
N GLU A 101 5.29 -18.04 12.49
CA GLU A 101 5.25 -19.33 13.18
C GLU A 101 5.98 -20.37 12.34
N PHE A 102 6.86 -21.14 12.98
CA PHE A 102 7.56 -22.24 12.35
C PHE A 102 6.91 -23.55 12.78
N ILE A 103 6.57 -24.40 11.82
CA ILE A 103 5.97 -25.72 12.08
C ILE A 103 6.82 -26.83 11.44
N ASP A 104 6.86 -27.99 12.08
CA ASP A 104 7.50 -29.17 11.50
C ASP A 104 6.63 -29.75 10.36
N GLY A 105 7.11 -29.62 9.13
CA GLY A 105 6.51 -30.19 7.93
C GLY A 105 7.09 -31.56 7.57
N ARG A 106 6.55 -32.18 6.51
CA ARG A 106 7.06 -33.48 6.01
C ARG A 106 8.47 -33.39 5.41
N ASP A 107 8.79 -32.24 4.84
CA ASP A 107 10.03 -32.01 4.08
C ASP A 107 10.99 -31.03 4.79
N GLY A 108 10.71 -30.67 6.05
CA GLY A 108 11.48 -29.71 6.84
C GLY A 108 10.59 -28.72 7.59
N GLU A 109 11.22 -27.71 8.19
CA GLU A 109 10.52 -26.62 8.87
C GLU A 109 9.79 -25.71 7.85
N GLU A 110 8.51 -25.44 8.08
CA GLU A 110 7.69 -24.56 7.25
C GLU A 110 7.39 -23.25 7.99
N LEU A 111 7.59 -22.12 7.31
CA LEU A 111 7.28 -20.79 7.84
C LEU A 111 5.86 -20.36 7.44
N LEU A 112 5.05 -20.06 8.46
CA LEU A 112 3.68 -19.56 8.34
C LEU A 112 3.52 -18.20 9.02
N THR A 113 2.34 -17.61 8.79
CA THR A 113 1.92 -16.34 9.39
C THR A 113 0.72 -16.57 10.29
N THR A 114 0.86 -16.26 11.57
CA THR A 114 -0.16 -16.55 12.57
C THR A 114 -0.74 -15.25 13.14
N PRO A 115 -2.08 -15.10 13.10
CA PRO A 115 -2.71 -13.92 13.65
C PRO A 115 -2.68 -13.91 15.18
N GLY A 116 -2.42 -12.75 15.76
CA GLY A 116 -2.57 -12.49 17.20
C GLY A 116 -3.92 -11.86 17.50
N ILE A 117 -4.08 -10.60 17.13
CA ILE A 117 -5.35 -9.86 17.18
C ILE A 117 -5.89 -9.77 15.76
N GLN A 118 -7.20 -9.97 15.56
CA GLN A 118 -7.83 -9.82 14.24
C GLN A 118 -9.03 -8.89 14.31
N ASP A 119 -8.95 -7.82 13.52
CA ASP A 119 -9.98 -6.83 13.26
C ASP A 119 -10.69 -6.38 14.53
N MET A 120 -9.93 -6.25 15.61
CA MET A 120 -10.49 -5.97 16.93
C MET A 120 -10.76 -4.46 17.02
N PRO A 121 -12.01 -4.05 17.27
CA PRO A 121 -12.36 -2.65 17.29
C PRO A 121 -11.83 -1.98 18.55
N PHE A 122 -11.16 -0.83 18.38
CA PHE A 122 -10.81 0.07 19.49
C PHE A 122 -11.68 1.34 19.49
N LEU A 123 -12.38 1.60 18.37
CA LEU A 123 -13.31 2.71 18.24
C LEU A 123 -14.49 2.31 17.34
N SER A 124 -15.72 2.64 17.74
CA SER A 124 -16.91 2.49 16.90
C SER A 124 -16.99 3.59 15.85
N CYS A 125 -17.88 3.40 14.88
CA CYS A 125 -18.22 4.41 13.88
C CYS A 125 -18.74 5.72 14.49
N ASP A 126 -19.49 5.63 15.59
CA ASP A 126 -19.99 6.79 16.35
C ASP A 126 -18.94 7.43 17.27
N GLY A 127 -17.68 6.97 17.20
CA GLY A 127 -16.59 7.49 18.01
C GLY A 127 -16.60 7.03 19.47
N GLN A 128 -17.35 5.99 19.83
CA GLN A 128 -17.31 5.40 21.17
C GLN A 128 -16.12 4.43 21.27
N VAL A 129 -15.40 4.48 22.40
CA VAL A 129 -14.27 3.57 22.63
C VAL A 129 -14.80 2.14 22.74
N GLN A 130 -14.17 1.22 22.03
CA GLN A 130 -14.47 -0.21 22.08
C GLN A 130 -13.31 -0.93 22.75
N ASN A 131 -13.62 -2.00 23.50
CA ASN A 131 -12.62 -2.84 24.17
C ASN A 131 -11.55 -2.05 24.96
N PRO A 132 -11.94 -1.11 25.84
CA PRO A 132 -11.02 -0.10 26.41
C PRO A 132 -9.85 -0.68 27.22
N ASP A 133 -10.04 -1.88 27.78
CA ASP A 133 -9.08 -2.59 28.62
C ASP A 133 -8.21 -3.57 27.82
N GLU A 134 -8.54 -3.84 26.56
CA GLU A 134 -7.69 -4.63 25.68
C GLU A 134 -6.37 -3.91 25.39
N VAL A 135 -5.34 -4.70 25.13
CA VAL A 135 -3.96 -4.23 25.03
C VAL A 135 -3.32 -4.74 23.75
N LEU A 136 -2.76 -3.82 22.98
CA LEU A 136 -1.81 -4.15 21.93
C LEU A 136 -0.45 -4.41 22.59
N THR A 137 -0.06 -5.67 22.63
CA THR A 137 1.20 -6.13 23.24
C THR A 137 2.27 -6.36 22.17
N ILE A 138 3.41 -5.70 22.35
CA ILE A 138 4.59 -5.79 21.48
C ILE A 138 5.75 -6.24 22.35
N GLY A 139 6.31 -7.41 22.08
CA GLY A 139 7.46 -7.92 22.82
C GLY A 139 8.74 -7.17 22.41
N LEU A 140 9.67 -6.99 23.34
CA LEU A 140 10.97 -6.40 23.00
C LEU A 140 11.70 -7.22 21.92
N ARG A 141 11.50 -8.54 21.92
CA ARG A 141 12.08 -9.44 20.93
C ARG A 141 11.52 -9.26 19.52
N ASP A 142 10.33 -8.68 19.37
CA ASP A 142 9.74 -8.38 18.05
C ASP A 142 10.57 -7.36 17.25
N PHE A 143 11.49 -6.62 17.88
CA PHE A 143 12.25 -5.55 17.22
C PHE A 143 13.50 -6.01 16.46
N ALA A 144 13.86 -7.30 16.50
CA ALA A 144 15.02 -7.83 15.78
C ALA A 144 14.89 -9.32 15.42
N THR A 145 15.79 -9.81 14.58
CA THR A 145 15.90 -11.23 14.22
C THR A 145 16.26 -12.10 15.44
N ASP A 146 16.04 -13.41 15.35
CA ASP A 146 16.22 -14.31 16.51
C ASP A 146 17.69 -14.37 16.97
N GLU A 147 18.65 -14.22 16.06
CA GLU A 147 20.08 -14.15 16.38
C GLU A 147 20.41 -13.00 17.33
N ILE A 148 19.64 -11.92 17.26
CA ILE A 148 19.84 -10.71 18.08
C ILE A 148 18.92 -10.76 19.30
N SER A 149 17.63 -10.99 19.08
CA SER A 149 16.58 -10.90 20.09
C SER A 149 16.67 -11.98 21.17
N ASN A 150 17.29 -13.13 20.87
CA ASN A 150 17.54 -14.19 21.87
C ASN A 150 18.44 -13.74 23.03
N THR A 151 19.25 -12.69 22.83
CA THR A 151 20.08 -12.09 23.89
C THR A 151 19.30 -11.16 24.82
N TRP A 152 18.05 -10.81 24.47
CA TRP A 152 17.21 -9.89 25.23
C TRP A 152 16.25 -10.61 26.17
N PRO A 153 15.79 -9.95 27.24
CA PRO A 153 14.75 -10.49 28.11
C PRO A 153 13.47 -10.83 27.33
N ALA A 154 12.86 -11.98 27.62
CA ALA A 154 11.64 -12.45 26.96
C ALA A 154 10.36 -11.82 27.54
N ASP A 155 10.42 -11.35 28.78
CA ASP A 155 9.32 -10.85 29.60
C ASP A 155 9.09 -9.34 29.50
N VAL A 156 9.88 -8.64 28.67
CA VAL A 156 9.77 -7.20 28.47
C VAL A 156 8.84 -6.91 27.30
N GLU A 157 7.75 -6.22 27.61
CA GLU A 157 6.68 -5.89 26.66
C GLU A 157 6.34 -4.40 26.68
N ILE A 158 5.96 -3.89 25.51
CA ILE A 158 5.32 -2.60 25.33
C ILE A 158 3.82 -2.85 25.18
N ASN A 159 3.05 -2.25 26.09
CA ASN A 159 1.61 -2.48 26.21
C ASN A 159 0.85 -1.18 25.93
N ILE A 160 0.06 -1.15 24.85
CA ILE A 160 -0.74 0.01 24.44
C ILE A 160 -2.21 -0.34 24.58
N LYS A 161 -2.89 0.24 25.59
CA LYS A 161 -4.33 0.06 25.76
C LYS A 161 -5.13 0.59 24.57
N PHE A 162 -6.24 -0.07 24.26
CA PHE A 162 -7.14 0.34 23.18
C PHE A 162 -7.82 1.69 23.48
N SER A 163 -8.12 1.97 24.75
CA SER A 163 -8.53 3.31 25.21
C SER A 163 -7.50 4.39 24.87
N ARG A 164 -6.21 4.08 24.92
CA ARG A 164 -5.13 4.99 24.50
C ARG A 164 -5.08 5.14 22.98
N LEU A 165 -5.21 4.05 22.22
CA LEU A 165 -5.30 4.10 20.75
C LEU A 165 -6.46 4.99 20.30
N ALA A 166 -7.65 4.80 20.88
CA ALA A 166 -8.83 5.62 20.60
C ALA A 166 -8.59 7.11 20.90
N THR A 167 -7.93 7.42 22.01
CA THR A 167 -7.57 8.80 22.37
C THR A 167 -6.59 9.41 21.37
N LEU A 168 -5.56 8.67 20.98
CA LEU A 168 -4.57 9.12 19.99
C LEU A 168 -5.22 9.39 18.64
N PHE A 169 -6.12 8.51 18.20
CA PHE A 169 -6.86 8.68 16.96
C PHE A 169 -7.75 9.92 16.98
N LYS A 170 -8.55 10.12 18.04
CA LYS A 170 -9.38 11.32 18.20
C LYS A 170 -8.56 12.60 18.19
N ASN A 171 -7.42 12.61 18.87
CA ASN A 171 -6.51 13.77 18.86
C ASN A 171 -5.98 14.05 17.45
N ALA A 172 -5.62 13.01 16.70
CA ALA A 172 -5.16 13.16 15.32
C ALA A 172 -6.27 13.71 14.40
N GLN A 173 -7.51 13.22 14.54
CA GLN A 173 -8.67 13.75 13.79
C GLN A 173 -8.94 15.22 14.14
N GLN A 174 -8.89 15.58 15.42
CA GLN A 174 -9.08 16.95 15.88
C GLN A 174 -7.99 17.88 15.29
N TRP A 175 -6.73 17.46 15.33
CA TRP A 175 -5.63 18.23 14.73
C TRP A 175 -5.78 18.38 13.21
N GLN A 176 -6.30 17.36 12.52
CA GLN A 176 -6.58 17.44 11.09
C GLN A 176 -7.70 18.45 10.80
N LEU A 177 -8.81 18.37 11.55
CA LEU A 177 -9.92 19.30 11.43
C LEU A 177 -9.48 20.74 11.70
N GLU A 178 -8.69 20.97 12.74
CA GLU A 178 -8.13 22.28 13.04
C GLU A 178 -7.26 22.81 11.89
N LYS A 179 -6.43 21.97 11.27
CA LYS A 179 -5.63 22.38 10.10
C LYS A 179 -6.47 22.75 8.88
N GLU A 180 -7.55 22.02 8.64
CA GLU A 180 -8.43 22.23 7.48
C GLU A 180 -9.38 23.42 7.67
N THR A 181 -9.85 23.65 8.89
CA THR A 181 -10.79 24.73 9.21
C THR A 181 -10.12 26.03 9.62
N ALA A 182 -8.88 25.99 10.10
CA ALA A 182 -8.20 27.20 10.56
C ALA A 182 -8.03 28.20 9.42
N LYS A 183 -8.46 29.42 9.68
CA LYS A 183 -8.21 30.53 8.76
C LYS A 183 -6.72 30.81 8.70
N SER A 184 -6.25 31.29 7.55
CA SER A 184 -4.82 31.58 7.36
C SER A 184 -4.24 32.56 8.40
N SER A 185 -5.10 33.38 9.03
CA SER A 185 -4.79 34.32 10.12
C SER A 185 -4.65 33.68 11.51
N GLU A 186 -5.22 32.50 11.72
CA GLU A 186 -5.22 31.78 13.01
C GLU A 186 -4.07 30.77 13.09
N VAL A 187 -3.49 30.39 11.95
CA VAL A 187 -2.35 29.47 11.88
C VAL A 187 -1.02 30.25 11.97
N ILE A 188 -0.15 29.85 12.90
CA ILE A 188 1.21 30.38 12.98
C ILE A 188 2.00 29.90 11.76
N LYS A 189 2.21 30.79 10.79
CA LYS A 189 3.04 30.54 9.60
C LYS A 189 4.40 31.21 9.74
N SER A 190 5.39 30.68 9.02
CA SER A 190 6.68 31.36 8.87
C SER A 190 6.45 32.77 8.34
N ARG A 191 6.91 33.79 9.08
CA ARG A 191 6.83 35.21 8.68
C ARG A 191 7.85 35.59 7.60
N ARG A 192 8.69 34.64 7.18
CA ARG A 192 9.75 34.91 6.20
C ARG A 192 9.15 35.14 4.82
N ALA A 193 9.27 36.37 4.34
CA ALA A 193 9.01 36.69 2.93
C ALA A 193 10.20 36.21 2.09
N CYS A 194 10.05 35.07 1.42
CA CYS A 194 11.04 34.52 0.51
C CYS A 194 10.48 34.47 -0.90
N LYS A 195 11.26 34.90 -1.90
CA LYS A 195 10.96 34.61 -3.29
C LYS A 195 11.20 33.12 -3.52
N LYS A 196 10.17 32.37 -3.89
CA LYS A 196 10.33 30.99 -4.36
C LYS A 196 11.09 31.06 -5.69
N ARG A 197 12.32 30.56 -5.72
CA ARG A 197 13.08 30.41 -6.97
C ARG A 197 12.25 29.50 -7.89
N ARG A 198 11.96 29.95 -9.12
CA ARG A 198 11.37 29.05 -10.13
C ARG A 198 12.34 27.88 -10.27
N LEU A 199 11.82 26.65 -10.31
CA LEU A 199 12.65 25.51 -10.69
C LEU A 199 13.40 25.93 -11.96
N SER A 200 14.74 25.89 -11.92
CA SER A 200 15.52 26.03 -13.14
C SER A 200 15.01 24.95 -14.08
N SER A 201 14.65 25.31 -15.30
CA SER A 201 14.35 24.31 -16.33
C SER A 201 15.64 23.51 -16.54
N SER A 202 15.81 22.42 -15.78
CA SER A 202 16.48 21.26 -16.34
C SER A 202 15.79 21.00 -17.67
N SER A 203 16.57 20.72 -18.72
CA SER A 203 16.10 20.47 -20.08
C SER A 203 14.76 19.73 -20.05
N PRO A 204 13.74 20.15 -20.82
CA PRO A 204 12.46 19.47 -20.82
C PRO A 204 12.73 17.97 -20.93
N GLN A 205 12.17 17.19 -20.02
CA GLN A 205 12.12 15.75 -20.16
C GLN A 205 11.55 15.51 -21.55
N ARG A 206 12.41 15.15 -22.51
CA ARG A 206 11.96 14.69 -23.81
C ARG A 206 11.16 13.44 -23.49
N LEU A 207 9.88 13.47 -23.80
CA LEU A 207 9.10 12.25 -23.95
C LEU A 207 9.96 11.29 -24.77
N GLY A 208 10.12 10.05 -24.31
CA GLY A 208 10.70 9.04 -25.19
C GLY A 208 9.88 9.02 -26.47
N SER A 209 10.48 8.70 -27.61
CA SER A 209 9.73 8.57 -28.88
C SER A 209 8.52 7.64 -28.74
N ASP A 210 8.58 6.69 -27.81
CA ASP A 210 7.49 5.78 -27.49
C ASP A 210 6.33 6.47 -26.74
N ASP A 211 6.64 7.36 -25.79
CA ASP A 211 5.64 8.14 -25.05
C ASP A 211 4.94 9.15 -25.99
N GLU A 212 5.67 9.78 -26.90
CA GLU A 212 5.13 10.75 -27.88
C GLU A 212 4.14 10.08 -28.84
N ASN A 213 4.48 8.90 -29.34
CA ASN A 213 3.59 8.11 -30.21
C ASN A 213 2.30 7.67 -29.48
N GLN A 214 2.41 7.33 -28.19
CA GLN A 214 1.25 6.88 -27.41
C GLN A 214 0.30 8.03 -27.10
N ILE A 215 0.83 9.22 -26.80
CA ILE A 215 0.05 10.44 -26.60
C ILE A 215 -0.67 10.82 -27.90
N GLN A 216 0.03 10.79 -29.04
CA GLN A 216 -0.56 11.18 -30.33
C GLN A 216 -1.71 10.25 -30.75
N LYS A 217 -1.60 8.93 -30.47
CA LYS A 217 -2.71 7.99 -30.67
C LYS A 217 -3.90 8.28 -29.76
N GLN A 218 -3.67 8.70 -28.52
CA GLN A 218 -4.73 9.04 -27.58
C GLN A 218 -5.45 10.34 -27.96
N GLU A 219 -4.71 11.36 -28.42
CA GLU A 219 -5.27 12.61 -28.93
C GLU A 219 -6.15 12.38 -30.16
N GLN A 220 -5.65 11.64 -31.16
CA GLN A 220 -6.44 11.28 -32.34
C GLN A 220 -7.70 10.48 -32.00
N ALA A 221 -7.61 9.58 -31.03
CA ALA A 221 -8.76 8.81 -30.57
C ALA A 221 -9.81 9.69 -29.85
N ALA A 222 -9.36 10.72 -29.11
CA ALA A 222 -10.25 11.68 -28.45
C ALA A 222 -10.95 12.60 -29.47
N ASP A 223 -10.24 13.07 -30.47
CA ASP A 223 -10.80 13.90 -31.56
C ASP A 223 -11.81 13.12 -32.42
N LEU A 224 -11.53 11.85 -32.71
CA LEU A 224 -12.48 10.98 -33.41
C LEU A 224 -13.75 10.70 -32.58
N ARG A 225 -13.65 10.71 -31.24
CA ARG A 225 -14.79 10.55 -30.34
C ARG A 225 -15.60 11.84 -30.22
N SER A 226 -14.95 13.00 -30.17
CA SER A 226 -15.63 14.30 -30.12
C SER A 226 -16.40 14.59 -31.42
N HIS A 227 -15.83 14.23 -32.58
CA HIS A 227 -16.51 14.39 -33.87
C HIS A 227 -17.70 13.46 -34.11
N LYS A 228 -17.87 12.39 -33.32
CA LYS A 228 -18.97 11.43 -33.48
C LYS A 228 -20.17 11.67 -32.55
N ALA A 229 -20.09 12.65 -31.64
CA ALA A 229 -21.12 12.89 -30.63
C ALA A 229 -21.67 14.32 -30.71
N ASP A 230 -22.41 14.63 -31.79
CA ASP A 230 -23.51 15.62 -31.72
C ASP A 230 -24.51 15.43 -32.88
N PRO A 231 -25.69 14.80 -32.68
CA PRO A 231 -26.83 14.98 -33.56
C PRO A 231 -27.54 16.29 -33.20
N GLY A 232 -27.44 17.25 -34.11
CA GLY A 232 -27.86 18.64 -33.94
C GLY A 232 -29.29 18.87 -33.44
N TYR A 233 -29.39 19.86 -32.54
CA TYR A 233 -30.63 20.48 -32.08
C TYR A 233 -31.27 21.23 -33.26
N VAL A 234 -32.52 20.91 -33.58
CA VAL A 234 -33.32 21.67 -34.57
C VAL A 234 -34.13 22.70 -33.79
N ASP A 235 -33.83 23.98 -34.01
CA ASP A 235 -34.67 25.10 -33.57
C ASP A 235 -35.86 25.22 -34.55
N ASP A 236 -37.09 25.05 -34.06
CA ASP A 236 -38.30 25.34 -34.83
C ASP A 236 -38.62 26.84 -34.71
N ASP A 237 -38.60 27.48 -35.88
CA ASP A 237 -38.72 28.90 -36.16
C ASP A 237 -40.03 29.56 -35.69
N ALA A 238 -39.89 30.82 -35.24
CA ALA A 238 -40.96 31.81 -35.22
C ALA A 238 -40.80 32.74 -36.43
N GLU A 239 -41.80 32.78 -37.32
CA GLU A 239 -41.98 33.93 -38.23
C GLU A 239 -43.43 34.42 -38.24
N ASP A 240 -43.51 35.75 -38.21
CA ASP A 240 -44.67 36.64 -38.29
C ASP A 240 -45.60 36.36 -39.47
N ASP A 241 -46.91 36.48 -39.23
CA ASP A 241 -47.88 36.70 -40.30
C ASP A 241 -48.81 37.88 -39.94
N ASP A 242 -48.29 39.10 -40.11
CA ASP A 242 -49.10 40.31 -40.23
C ASP A 242 -49.56 40.46 -41.69
N LYS A 243 -50.80 40.05 -41.98
CA LYS A 243 -51.72 40.78 -42.87
C LYS A 243 -53.10 40.14 -43.00
N ARG A 244 -54.09 41.01 -42.76
CA ARG A 244 -55.40 41.14 -43.43
C ARG A 244 -56.63 40.43 -42.83
N ARG A 245 -57.38 41.28 -42.14
CA ARG A 245 -58.73 41.73 -42.50
C ARG A 245 -59.94 40.83 -42.17
N VAL A 246 -60.68 41.36 -41.18
CA VAL A 246 -62.11 41.74 -41.28
C VAL A 246 -63.17 40.62 -41.17
N ALA A 247 -63.99 40.83 -40.13
CA ALA A 247 -65.41 40.50 -39.98
C ALA A 247 -65.80 39.07 -39.58
N LYS A 248 -66.26 38.96 -38.32
CA LYS A 248 -67.68 38.68 -38.07
C LYS A 248 -68.16 39.32 -36.76
N ARG A 249 -69.17 40.16 -36.93
CA ARG A 249 -70.06 40.68 -35.90
C ARG A 249 -71.02 39.57 -35.42
N ARG A 250 -71.56 39.81 -34.21
CA ARG A 250 -72.85 39.38 -33.64
C ARG A 250 -72.92 38.04 -32.91
N GLY A 251 -73.46 38.15 -31.69
CA GLY A 251 -73.81 37.10 -30.74
C GLY A 251 -73.70 37.68 -29.35
#